data_AF-A0A937BDC4-F1
#
_entry.id   AF-A0A937BDC4-F1
#
_cell.length_a   1.000
_cell.length_b   1.000
_cell.length_c   1.000
_cell.angle_alpha   90.00
_cell.angle_beta   90.00
_cell.angle_gamma   90.00
#
_symmetry.space_group_name_H-M   'P 1'
#
loop_
_entity.id
_entity.type
_entity.pdbx_description
1 polymer ?
#
loop_
_entity_poly.entity_id
_entity_poly.type
_entity_poly.pdbx_seq_one_letter_code
_entity_poly.pdbx_strand_id
1 'polypeptide(L)'
;MSIFIGKEALLIQPDCDLLWVYSLTIYDGCRSGVDSVEVFITDAPPVDLNPEEISICQGETFTFPLDPDVGEYTWEDGSHESEYVISTTGFYWVTLDDGCDITSDGANVIVVQPPPPFTLGGDTTICTGAQIVFDFDSGLGDFQWQDNSTSEYYVIGGEGYYALTITNMCGEESAEVEVSEVEAVYVSLGPDSDTLCSGEVLTINLDPAGGTYVWQDGSTEPMYQISSSGIYSVTMTNFCGPSVDTVHVLALNAPSFDLGDTLRPCQGDTILLSVSNQTGTYTWQDGSDTTFLKVTASSNYGLTIENVCGTDTGDVTVNYLPH
;
A
#
# COMPACT_ATOMS: atom_id res chain seq x y z
N MET A 1 22.96 -7.13 101.20
CA MET A 1 22.98 -7.57 99.79
C MET A 1 23.08 -6.32 98.95
N SER A 2 24.27 -6.02 98.45
CA SER A 2 24.51 -4.84 97.62
C SER A 2 24.69 -5.33 96.19
N ILE A 3 23.75 -4.99 95.31
CA ILE A 3 23.82 -5.32 93.90
C ILE A 3 24.70 -4.25 93.24
N PHE A 4 25.90 -4.62 92.80
CA PHE A 4 26.71 -3.79 91.92
C PHE A 4 26.43 -4.23 90.49
N ILE A 5 25.64 -3.45 89.77
CA ILE A 5 25.58 -3.54 88.31
C ILE A 5 26.75 -2.68 87.81
N GLY A 6 27.87 -3.30 87.46
CA GLY A 6 28.96 -2.62 86.77
C GLY A 6 28.47 -2.22 85.38
N LYS A 7 28.21 -0.92 85.19
CA LYS A 7 27.73 -0.36 83.93
C LYS A 7 28.82 0.55 83.36
N GLU A 8 29.75 -0.01 82.60
CA GLU A 8 30.39 0.76 81.53
C GLU A 8 29.62 0.44 80.25
N ALA A 9 28.47 1.10 80.09
CA ALA A 9 27.85 1.24 78.78
C ALA A 9 28.55 2.43 78.11
N LEU A 10 29.73 2.18 77.55
CA LEU A 10 30.26 3.05 76.51
C LEU A 10 29.28 2.90 75.34
N LEU A 11 28.65 3.99 74.90
CA LEU A 11 27.93 4.05 73.63
C LEU A 11 28.96 3.85 72.52
N ILE A 12 29.34 2.61 72.28
CA ILE A 12 30.02 2.17 71.07
C ILE A 12 28.89 1.64 70.20
N GLN A 13 28.83 2.07 68.93
CA GLN A 13 27.98 1.40 67.95
C GLN A 13 28.26 -0.11 68.04
N PRO A 14 27.24 -0.99 68.04
CA PRO A 14 27.49 -2.42 68.08
C PRO A 14 28.40 -2.79 66.90
N ASP A 15 29.58 -3.31 67.22
CA ASP A 15 30.50 -3.86 66.22
C ASP A 15 29.95 -5.22 65.82
N CYS A 16 29.38 -5.27 64.62
CA CYS A 16 28.80 -6.47 64.05
C CYS A 16 29.93 -7.39 63.60
N ASP A 17 29.75 -8.70 63.76
CA ASP A 17 30.80 -9.75 63.74
C ASP A 17 31.57 -9.98 65.05
N LEU A 18 31.28 -9.24 66.12
CA LEU A 18 31.82 -9.54 67.46
C LEU A 18 30.80 -10.23 68.37
N LEU A 19 31.28 -11.27 69.06
CA LEU A 19 30.56 -11.91 70.15
C LEU A 19 30.60 -11.02 71.39
N TRP A 20 29.44 -10.49 71.77
CA TRP A 20 29.29 -9.69 72.98
C TRP A 20 28.89 -10.59 74.15
N VAL A 21 29.72 -10.66 75.20
CA VAL A 21 29.41 -11.45 76.41
C VAL A 21 29.06 -10.51 77.56
N TYR A 22 27.79 -10.48 77.93
CA TYR A 22 27.33 -9.75 79.11
C TYR A 22 27.34 -10.71 80.30
N SER A 23 28.09 -10.39 81.35
CA SER A 23 28.12 -11.20 82.57
C SER A 23 27.58 -10.46 83.78
N LEU A 24 26.73 -11.13 84.54
CA LEU A 24 26.22 -10.68 85.83
C LEU A 24 26.95 -11.45 86.92
N THR A 25 27.65 -10.73 87.79
CA THR A 25 28.25 -11.31 89.00
C THR A 25 27.49 -10.86 90.24
N ILE A 26 26.96 -11.82 91.01
CA ILE A 26 26.28 -11.56 92.28
C ILE A 26 27.18 -12.02 93.42
N TYR A 27 27.32 -11.17 94.45
CA TYR A 27 28.11 -11.46 95.64
C TYR A 27 27.19 -11.62 96.87
N ASP A 28 27.40 -12.69 97.64
CA ASP A 28 26.81 -12.90 98.96
C ASP A 28 27.90 -13.30 99.97
N GLY A 29 28.38 -12.33 100.75
CA GLY A 29 29.50 -12.51 101.66
C GLY A 29 30.80 -12.87 100.92
N CYS A 30 31.36 -14.05 101.21
CA CYS A 30 32.60 -14.54 100.57
C CYS A 30 32.38 -15.39 99.30
N ARG A 31 31.16 -15.46 98.76
CA ARG A 31 30.84 -16.23 97.54
C ARG A 31 30.39 -15.32 96.42
N SER A 32 30.80 -15.64 95.19
CA SER A 32 30.29 -15.02 93.97
C SER A 32 29.70 -16.07 93.03
N GLY A 33 28.57 -15.76 92.42
CA GLY A 33 28.02 -16.47 91.28
C GLY A 33 28.12 -15.58 90.04
N VAL A 34 28.57 -16.13 88.93
CA VAL A 34 28.61 -15.44 87.64
C VAL A 34 27.63 -16.16 86.71
N ASP A 35 26.79 -15.40 86.05
CA ASP A 35 26.00 -15.85 84.91
C ASP A 35 26.35 -14.97 83.71
N SER A 36 26.30 -15.51 82.49
CA SER A 36 26.61 -14.73 81.30
C SER A 36 25.72 -15.09 80.12
N VAL A 37 25.36 -14.06 79.35
CA VAL A 37 24.66 -14.19 78.07
C VAL A 37 25.58 -13.75 76.94
N GLU A 38 25.62 -14.58 75.91
CA GLU A 38 26.29 -14.31 74.64
C GLU A 38 25.28 -13.71 73.68
N VAL A 39 25.61 -12.56 73.10
CA VAL A 39 24.82 -11.86 72.09
C VAL A 39 25.66 -11.79 70.82
N PHE A 40 25.12 -12.32 69.74
CA PHE A 40 25.69 -12.23 68.40
C PHE A 40 24.80 -11.30 67.59
N ILE A 41 25.40 -10.27 67.00
CA ILE A 41 24.74 -9.38 66.04
C ILE A 41 25.32 -9.74 64.67
N THR A 42 24.46 -10.18 63.77
CA THR A 42 24.81 -10.52 62.39
C THR A 42 24.23 -9.47 61.46
N ASP A 43 25.02 -9.07 60.48
CA ASP A 43 24.62 -8.18 59.39
C ASP A 43 23.42 -8.76 58.61
N ALA A 44 22.50 -7.90 58.22
CA ALA A 44 21.43 -8.22 57.30
C ALA A 44 22.02 -8.39 55.88
N PRO A 45 21.38 -9.18 55.00
CA PRO A 45 21.77 -9.17 53.60
C PRO A 45 21.64 -7.75 53.00
N PRO A 46 22.54 -7.33 52.10
CA PRO A 46 22.44 -6.04 51.42
C PRO A 46 21.08 -5.83 50.76
N VAL A 47 20.58 -4.60 50.78
CA VAL A 47 19.35 -4.27 50.08
C VAL A 47 19.51 -4.52 48.58
N ASP A 48 18.46 -5.08 47.96
CA ASP A 48 18.47 -5.53 46.57
C ASP A 48 17.09 -5.27 45.93
N LEU A 49 17.05 -4.30 45.01
CA LEU A 49 15.89 -3.90 44.21
C LEU A 49 15.86 -4.69 42.91
N ASN A 50 15.64 -6.00 43.02
CA ASN A 50 15.53 -6.87 41.86
C ASN A 50 14.08 -6.94 41.33
N PRO A 51 13.87 -6.78 40.00
CA PRO A 51 14.88 -6.59 38.94
C PRO A 51 15.37 -5.14 38.78
N GLU A 52 16.62 -4.97 38.28
CA GLU A 52 17.24 -3.66 37.99
C GLU A 52 16.45 -2.80 36.98
N GLU A 53 15.67 -3.43 36.10
CA GLU A 53 14.75 -2.76 35.18
C GLU A 53 13.33 -3.31 35.33
N ILE A 54 12.37 -2.41 35.56
CA ILE A 54 10.96 -2.72 35.74
C ILE A 54 10.14 -1.97 34.69
N SER A 55 9.39 -2.70 33.88
CA SER A 55 8.42 -2.12 32.95
C SER A 55 7.01 -2.35 33.48
N ILE A 56 6.23 -1.29 33.64
CA ILE A 56 4.82 -1.33 34.05
C ILE A 56 3.94 -0.60 33.05
N CYS A 57 2.65 -0.92 33.03
CA CYS A 57 1.72 -0.26 32.13
C CYS A 57 1.14 1.02 32.70
N GLN A 58 0.73 1.93 31.82
CA GLN A 58 0.12 3.19 32.24
C GLN A 58 -1.09 2.95 33.15
N GLY A 59 -1.05 3.52 34.35
CA GLY A 59 -2.10 3.39 35.36
C GLY A 59 -1.91 2.21 36.31
N GLU A 60 -0.92 1.34 36.05
CA GLU A 60 -0.48 0.35 37.01
C GLU A 60 0.49 0.95 38.03
N THR A 61 0.64 0.24 39.14
CA THR A 61 1.61 0.56 40.18
C THR A 61 2.43 -0.67 40.49
N PHE A 62 3.72 -0.48 40.77
CA PHE A 62 4.58 -1.53 41.30
C PHE A 62 4.97 -1.19 42.75
N THR A 63 5.03 -2.20 43.60
CA THR A 63 5.45 -2.06 44.99
C THR A 63 6.70 -2.89 45.22
N PHE A 64 7.79 -2.26 45.67
CA PHE A 64 8.97 -2.99 46.12
C PHE A 64 8.66 -3.72 47.43
N PRO A 65 8.77 -5.06 47.50
CA PRO A 65 8.52 -5.82 48.71
C PRO A 65 9.82 -5.98 49.51
N LEU A 66 10.15 -5.00 50.35
CA LEU A 66 11.31 -5.11 51.27
C LEU A 66 10.89 -5.70 52.63
N ASP A 67 11.83 -6.34 53.32
CA ASP A 67 11.59 -6.94 54.63
C ASP A 67 11.49 -5.84 55.71
N PRO A 68 10.36 -5.66 56.40
CA PRO A 68 10.22 -4.62 57.42
C PRO A 68 11.09 -4.85 58.67
N ASP A 69 11.63 -6.06 58.87
CA ASP A 69 12.28 -6.45 60.12
C ASP A 69 13.82 -6.37 60.08
N VAL A 70 14.43 -5.91 58.97
CA VAL A 70 15.90 -5.95 58.78
C VAL A 70 16.64 -4.65 59.05
N GLY A 71 15.95 -3.51 59.17
CA GLY A 71 16.61 -2.23 59.45
C GLY A 71 15.77 -1.00 59.11
N GLU A 72 16.42 0.15 58.99
CA GLU A 72 15.81 1.41 58.58
C GLU A 72 16.07 1.68 57.10
N TYR A 73 14.99 1.84 56.32
CA TYR A 73 15.08 2.24 54.91
C TYR A 73 15.08 3.75 54.75
N THR A 74 15.75 4.25 53.71
CA THR A 74 15.63 5.62 53.24
C THR A 74 15.55 5.63 51.71
N TRP A 75 14.40 6.03 51.18
CA TRP A 75 14.16 6.17 49.74
C TRP A 75 14.60 7.54 49.22
N GLU A 76 14.70 7.68 47.90
CA GLU A 76 15.17 8.91 47.26
C GLU A 76 14.29 10.14 47.51
N ASP A 77 13.02 9.93 47.86
CA ASP A 77 12.07 10.98 48.26
C ASP A 77 12.14 11.34 49.76
N GLY A 78 12.97 10.64 50.52
CA GLY A 78 13.15 10.79 51.96
C GLY A 78 12.13 10.04 52.81
N SER A 79 11.33 9.15 52.24
CA SER A 79 10.48 8.24 52.99
C SER A 79 11.26 7.05 53.57
N HIS A 80 10.68 6.39 54.58
CA HIS A 80 11.34 5.35 55.39
C HIS A 80 10.56 4.03 55.49
N GLU A 81 9.44 3.92 54.77
CA GLU A 81 8.61 2.71 54.79
C GLU A 81 9.31 1.57 54.02
N SER A 82 9.11 0.33 54.46
CA SER A 82 9.62 -0.86 53.76
C SER A 82 8.84 -1.16 52.47
N GLU A 83 7.62 -0.64 52.34
CA GLU A 83 6.83 -0.70 51.10
C GLU A 83 6.95 0.63 50.35
N TYR A 84 7.37 0.57 49.08
CA TYR A 84 7.48 1.74 48.22
C TYR A 84 6.74 1.55 46.91
N VAL A 85 5.76 2.42 46.65
CA VAL A 85 4.83 2.31 45.53
C VAL A 85 5.19 3.32 44.45
N ILE A 86 5.44 2.82 43.25
CA ILE A 86 5.85 3.60 42.08
C ILE A 86 4.81 3.51 40.97
N SER A 87 4.67 4.62 40.23
CA SER A 87 3.68 4.75 39.14
C SER A 87 4.19 5.60 37.97
N THR A 88 5.44 6.08 38.05
CA THR A 88 6.05 7.00 37.08
C THR A 88 7.41 6.52 36.63
N THR A 89 7.76 6.80 35.37
CA THR A 89 9.09 6.50 34.81
C THR A 89 10.17 7.26 35.58
N GLY A 90 11.23 6.57 36.00
CA GLY A 90 12.32 7.18 36.75
C GLY A 90 13.31 6.17 37.30
N PHE A 91 14.43 6.67 37.82
CA PHE A 91 15.39 5.88 38.57
C PHE A 91 15.11 6.05 40.07
N TYR A 92 14.86 4.94 40.75
CA TYR A 92 14.51 4.86 42.16
C TYR A 92 15.65 4.18 42.91
N TRP A 93 15.95 4.62 44.12
CA TRP A 93 17.02 4.02 44.92
C TRP A 93 16.71 4.07 46.40
N VAL A 94 17.13 3.02 47.11
CA VAL A 94 16.93 2.89 48.55
C VAL A 94 18.28 2.69 49.22
N THR A 95 18.38 3.16 50.46
CA THR A 95 19.47 2.84 51.37
C THR A 95 18.89 2.05 52.55
N LEU A 96 19.55 0.98 52.97
CA LEU A 96 19.25 0.21 54.19
C LEU A 96 20.39 0.43 55.18
N ASP A 97 20.05 0.93 56.37
CA ASP A 97 20.90 0.93 57.56
C ASP A 97 20.33 -0.11 58.55
N ASP A 98 21.01 -1.24 58.70
CA ASP A 98 20.63 -2.29 59.64
C ASP A 98 21.28 -2.12 61.02
N GLY A 99 21.99 -1.00 61.22
CA GLY A 99 22.79 -0.70 62.40
C GLY A 99 24.22 -1.27 62.38
N CYS A 100 24.52 -2.14 61.41
CA CYS A 100 25.82 -2.78 61.21
C CYS A 100 26.54 -2.20 59.99
N ASP A 101 25.85 -2.16 58.85
CA ASP A 101 26.34 -1.60 57.59
C ASP A 101 25.26 -0.75 56.92
N ILE A 102 25.69 0.05 55.95
CA ILE A 102 24.81 0.85 55.11
C ILE A 102 24.97 0.38 53.67
N THR A 103 23.92 -0.22 53.13
CA THR A 103 23.88 -0.71 51.75
C THR A 103 22.88 0.09 50.93
N SER A 104 23.08 0.20 49.62
CA SER A 104 22.17 0.91 48.73
C SER A 104 22.06 0.19 47.40
N ASP A 105 20.86 0.22 46.84
CA ASP A 105 20.58 -0.31 45.53
C ASP A 105 19.54 0.52 44.78
N GLY A 106 19.47 0.37 43.46
CA GLY A 106 18.63 1.18 42.59
C GLY A 106 18.06 0.41 41.40
N ALA A 107 16.85 0.78 41.01
CA ALA A 107 16.16 0.20 39.86
C ALA A 107 15.59 1.29 38.95
N ASN A 108 15.63 1.04 37.65
CA ASN A 108 15.03 1.90 36.64
C ASN A 108 13.62 1.42 36.29
N VAL A 109 12.66 2.33 36.29
CA VAL A 109 11.25 2.05 36.05
C VAL A 109 10.82 2.74 34.77
N ILE A 110 10.16 2.02 33.89
CA ILE A 110 9.63 2.52 32.62
C ILE A 110 8.12 2.27 32.59
N VAL A 111 7.34 3.35 32.49
CA VAL A 111 5.90 3.26 32.24
C VAL A 111 5.66 3.19 30.73
N VAL A 112 5.19 2.03 30.28
CA VAL A 112 4.87 1.76 28.87
C VAL A 112 3.40 2.12 28.60
N GLN A 113 3.15 2.74 27.45
CA GLN A 113 1.81 3.04 26.97
C GLN A 113 1.25 1.84 26.19
N PRO A 114 -0.07 1.57 26.22
CA PRO A 114 -0.66 0.66 25.26
C PRO A 114 -0.43 1.15 23.81
N PRO A 115 -0.56 0.28 22.81
CA PRO A 115 -0.43 0.69 21.40
C PRO A 115 -1.39 1.86 21.10
N PRO A 116 -0.95 2.90 20.38
CA PRO A 116 -1.82 4.03 20.09
C PRO A 116 -2.93 3.61 19.09
N PRO A 117 -4.11 4.25 19.14
CA PRO A 117 -5.16 4.04 18.15
C PRO A 117 -4.66 4.29 16.73
N PHE A 118 -4.98 3.37 15.80
CA PHE A 118 -4.65 3.49 14.38
C PHE A 118 -5.85 3.09 13.50
N THR A 119 -5.72 3.27 12.18
CA THR A 119 -6.76 2.89 11.21
C THR A 119 -6.12 2.38 9.93
N LEU A 120 -6.78 1.43 9.26
CA LEU A 120 -6.45 0.99 7.89
C LEU A 120 -7.22 1.81 6.82
N GLY A 121 -7.91 2.87 7.22
CA GLY A 121 -8.86 3.60 6.38
C GLY A 121 -10.28 3.05 6.51
N GLY A 122 -11.19 3.56 5.67
CA GLY A 122 -12.54 2.98 5.52
C GLY A 122 -12.59 2.03 4.34
N ASP A 123 -13.69 1.27 4.25
CA ASP A 123 -13.93 0.34 3.15
C ASP A 123 -13.75 1.04 1.80
N THR A 124 -13.05 0.34 0.90
CA THR A 124 -12.63 0.93 -0.35
C THR A 124 -12.74 -0.05 -1.51
N THR A 125 -12.63 0.48 -2.71
CA THR A 125 -12.62 -0.29 -3.94
C THR A 125 -11.32 -0.02 -4.66
N ILE A 126 -10.66 -1.06 -5.14
CA ILE A 126 -9.47 -0.97 -5.99
C ILE A 126 -9.76 -1.54 -7.37
N CYS A 127 -8.93 -1.15 -8.33
CA CYS A 127 -9.01 -1.72 -9.67
C CYS A 127 -8.06 -2.89 -9.81
N THR A 128 -8.38 -3.83 -10.69
CA THR A 128 -7.51 -4.99 -10.92
C THR A 128 -6.07 -4.58 -11.23
N GLY A 129 -5.13 -5.12 -10.45
CA GLY A 129 -3.70 -4.80 -10.52
C GLY A 129 -3.26 -3.54 -9.74
N ALA A 130 -4.19 -2.76 -9.20
CA ALA A 130 -3.86 -1.70 -8.25
C ALA A 130 -3.51 -2.30 -6.88
N GLN A 131 -2.74 -1.54 -6.09
CA GLN A 131 -2.26 -1.99 -4.78
C GLN A 131 -2.40 -0.89 -3.74
N ILE A 132 -2.72 -1.28 -2.51
CA ILE A 132 -2.62 -0.44 -1.32
C ILE A 132 -1.45 -0.96 -0.49
N VAL A 133 -0.58 -0.06 -0.06
CA VAL A 133 0.62 -0.38 0.71
C VAL A 133 0.50 0.25 2.09
N PHE A 134 0.64 -0.56 3.13
CA PHE A 134 0.81 -0.12 4.51
C PHE A 134 2.26 -0.28 4.94
N ASP A 135 2.77 0.73 5.63
CA ASP A 135 4.14 0.80 6.16
C ASP A 135 4.06 1.46 7.55
N PHE A 136 4.05 0.63 8.59
CA PHE A 136 3.92 1.06 9.98
C PHE A 136 5.29 1.23 10.64
N ASP A 137 5.37 2.10 11.66
CA ASP A 137 6.57 2.24 12.47
C ASP A 137 6.77 0.98 13.33
N SER A 138 7.93 0.33 13.20
CA SER A 138 8.28 -0.88 13.95
C SER A 138 8.33 -0.67 15.48
N GLY A 139 8.36 0.57 15.95
CA GLY A 139 8.27 0.91 17.37
C GLY A 139 6.87 0.81 17.99
N LEU A 140 5.81 0.55 17.21
CA LEU A 140 4.43 0.51 17.71
C LEU A 140 4.09 -0.75 18.54
N GLY A 141 4.79 -1.86 18.29
CA GLY A 141 4.56 -3.14 18.95
C GLY A 141 4.76 -4.32 18.01
N ASP A 142 4.27 -5.48 18.42
CA ASP A 142 4.25 -6.70 17.61
C ASP A 142 3.04 -6.66 16.65
N PHE A 143 3.29 -6.86 15.37
CA PHE A 143 2.27 -6.86 14.32
C PHE A 143 1.72 -8.26 14.07
N GLN A 144 0.42 -8.38 13.86
CA GLN A 144 -0.21 -9.60 13.38
C GLN A 144 -1.35 -9.27 12.40
N TRP A 145 -1.18 -9.64 11.14
CA TRP A 145 -2.18 -9.51 10.09
C TRP A 145 -3.17 -10.69 10.10
N GLN A 146 -4.28 -10.54 9.40
CA GLN A 146 -5.33 -11.57 9.28
C GLN A 146 -4.84 -12.89 8.66
N ASP A 147 -3.75 -12.85 7.88
CA ASP A 147 -3.09 -14.02 7.30
C ASP A 147 -2.00 -14.62 8.21
N ASN A 148 -1.90 -14.12 9.44
CA ASN A 148 -0.92 -14.50 10.45
C ASN A 148 0.53 -14.11 10.10
N SER A 149 0.73 -13.19 9.14
CA SER A 149 2.01 -12.53 8.93
C SER A 149 2.26 -11.44 9.99
N THR A 150 3.53 -11.11 10.22
CA THR A 150 3.94 -10.23 11.33
C THR A 150 4.83 -9.07 10.89
N SER A 151 4.84 -8.75 9.59
CA SER A 151 5.62 -7.60 9.11
C SER A 151 4.84 -6.31 9.34
N GLU A 152 5.56 -5.26 9.67
CA GLU A 152 5.12 -3.86 9.66
C GLU A 152 4.72 -3.36 8.24
N TYR A 153 5.15 -4.08 7.20
CA TYR A 153 4.83 -3.82 5.80
C TYR A 153 3.78 -4.81 5.28
N TYR A 154 2.75 -4.29 4.61
CA TYR A 154 1.70 -5.12 4.01
C TYR A 154 1.18 -4.55 2.70
N VAL A 155 0.93 -5.43 1.72
CA VAL A 155 0.43 -5.06 0.40
C VAL A 155 -0.90 -5.74 0.15
N ILE A 156 -1.95 -4.94 0.03
CA ILE A 156 -3.25 -5.39 -0.46
C ILE A 156 -3.23 -5.26 -1.98
N GLY A 157 -3.41 -6.38 -2.67
CA GLY A 157 -3.40 -6.42 -4.14
C GLY A 157 -4.65 -7.03 -4.76
N GLY A 158 -5.69 -7.29 -3.98
CA GLY A 158 -6.94 -7.86 -4.46
C GLY A 158 -8.08 -7.62 -3.47
N GLU A 159 -9.26 -8.09 -3.84
CA GLU A 159 -10.42 -8.06 -2.94
C GLU A 159 -10.22 -8.92 -1.70
N GLY A 160 -10.79 -8.48 -0.58
CA GLY A 160 -10.75 -9.20 0.67
C GLY A 160 -11.02 -8.33 1.89
N TYR A 161 -11.10 -9.00 3.02
CA TYR A 161 -11.14 -8.37 4.33
C TYR A 161 -9.74 -8.46 4.94
N TYR A 162 -9.23 -7.30 5.38
CA TYR A 162 -7.89 -7.15 5.92
C TYR A 162 -7.98 -6.61 7.33
N ALA A 163 -7.19 -7.17 8.24
CA ALA A 163 -7.16 -6.75 9.63
C ALA A 163 -5.73 -6.80 10.15
N LEU A 164 -5.39 -5.82 10.97
CA LEU A 164 -4.12 -5.76 11.68
C LEU A 164 -4.40 -5.62 13.17
N THR A 165 -3.70 -6.42 13.97
CA THR A 165 -3.58 -6.25 15.40
C THR A 165 -2.15 -5.85 15.73
N ILE A 166 -1.99 -4.80 16.53
CA ILE A 166 -0.72 -4.39 17.12
C ILE A 166 -0.79 -4.65 18.62
N THR A 167 0.16 -5.41 19.15
CA THR A 167 0.20 -5.80 20.56
C THR A 167 1.50 -5.34 21.21
N ASN A 168 1.42 -4.90 22.46
CA ASN A 168 2.59 -4.75 23.31
C ASN A 168 2.27 -5.26 24.73
N MET A 169 3.22 -5.13 25.67
CA MET A 169 3.04 -5.63 27.04
C MET A 169 1.85 -5.00 27.80
N CYS A 170 1.31 -3.88 27.31
CA CYS A 170 0.25 -3.10 27.94
C CYS A 170 -1.11 -3.20 27.25
N GLY A 171 -1.20 -3.95 26.15
CA GLY A 171 -2.47 -4.21 25.51
C GLY A 171 -2.34 -4.47 24.02
N GLU A 172 -3.49 -4.44 23.37
CA GLU A 172 -3.63 -4.63 21.94
C GLU A 172 -4.56 -3.56 21.36
N GLU A 173 -4.31 -3.19 20.12
CA GLU A 173 -5.18 -2.34 19.32
C GLU A 173 -5.37 -3.01 17.96
N SER A 174 -6.57 -2.92 17.37
CA SER A 174 -6.85 -3.55 16.09
C SER A 174 -7.67 -2.66 15.16
N ALA A 175 -7.44 -2.83 13.86
CA ALA A 175 -8.18 -2.14 12.82
C ALA A 175 -8.44 -3.08 11.64
N GLU A 176 -9.54 -2.84 10.94
CA GLU A 176 -10.01 -3.62 9.80
C GLU A 176 -10.36 -2.73 8.60
N VAL A 177 -10.32 -3.31 7.40
CA VAL A 177 -10.79 -2.68 6.17
C VAL A 177 -11.30 -3.76 5.20
N GLU A 178 -12.46 -3.51 4.60
CA GLU A 178 -12.94 -4.30 3.46
C GLU A 178 -12.51 -3.66 2.15
N VAL A 179 -11.89 -4.45 1.28
CA VAL A 179 -11.46 -4.03 -0.05
C VAL A 179 -12.23 -4.83 -1.09
N SER A 180 -12.99 -4.12 -1.92
CA SER A 180 -13.61 -4.69 -3.12
C SER A 180 -12.72 -4.46 -4.34
N GLU A 181 -12.79 -5.35 -5.33
CA GLU A 181 -12.05 -5.22 -6.58
C GLU A 181 -13.01 -5.04 -7.76
N VAL A 182 -12.69 -4.12 -8.67
CA VAL A 182 -13.43 -3.88 -9.91
C VAL A 182 -12.49 -4.03 -11.11
N GLU A 183 -12.92 -4.81 -12.10
CA GLU A 183 -12.18 -4.95 -13.35
C GLU A 183 -12.20 -3.63 -14.15
N ALA A 184 -11.06 -3.26 -14.71
CA ALA A 184 -10.97 -2.11 -15.60
C ALA A 184 -11.75 -2.39 -16.90
N VAL A 185 -12.76 -1.58 -17.18
CA VAL A 185 -13.46 -1.61 -18.47
C VAL A 185 -12.67 -0.81 -19.49
N TYR A 186 -12.43 -1.40 -20.66
CA TYR A 186 -11.78 -0.74 -21.79
C TYR A 186 -12.83 -0.34 -22.83
N VAL A 187 -12.71 0.88 -23.37
CA VAL A 187 -13.57 1.31 -24.48
C VAL A 187 -13.09 0.65 -25.78
N SER A 188 -14.04 0.26 -26.63
CA SER A 188 -13.74 -0.25 -27.97
C SER A 188 -14.74 0.31 -28.99
N LEU A 189 -14.20 0.83 -30.09
CA LEU A 189 -14.90 1.34 -31.26
C LEU A 189 -15.10 0.27 -32.34
N GLY A 190 -14.59 -0.95 -32.11
CA GLY A 190 -14.61 -2.05 -33.09
C GLY A 190 -13.27 -2.18 -33.83
N PRO A 191 -13.27 -2.50 -35.13
CA PRO A 191 -12.05 -2.59 -35.93
C PRO A 191 -11.32 -1.23 -36.05
N ASP A 192 -9.99 -1.25 -36.07
CA ASP A 192 -9.14 -0.04 -36.18
C ASP A 192 -9.30 0.72 -37.51
N SER A 193 -9.88 0.07 -38.53
CA SER A 193 -10.12 0.69 -39.83
C SER A 193 -11.47 0.26 -40.41
N ASP A 194 -12.21 1.22 -40.94
CA ASP A 194 -13.48 0.98 -41.62
C ASP A 194 -13.54 1.76 -42.94
N THR A 195 -14.28 1.24 -43.92
CA THR A 195 -14.51 1.90 -45.22
C THR A 195 -15.99 2.08 -45.45
N LEU A 196 -16.42 3.35 -45.58
CA LEU A 196 -17.81 3.72 -45.82
C LEU A 196 -18.02 4.05 -47.28
N CYS A 197 -19.10 3.56 -47.85
CA CYS A 197 -19.53 3.92 -49.19
C CYS A 197 -20.44 5.14 -49.17
N SER A 198 -20.60 5.78 -50.33
CA SER A 198 -21.37 7.02 -50.47
C SER A 198 -22.78 6.89 -49.86
N GLY A 199 -23.08 7.73 -48.86
CA GLY A 199 -24.36 7.73 -48.15
C GLY A 199 -24.44 6.80 -46.93
N GLU A 200 -23.41 6.01 -46.65
CA GLU A 200 -23.33 5.20 -45.44
C GLU A 200 -22.92 6.04 -44.22
N VAL A 201 -23.38 5.60 -43.05
CA VAL A 201 -23.05 6.22 -41.76
C VAL A 201 -22.70 5.11 -40.76
N LEU A 202 -21.48 5.12 -40.26
CA LEU A 202 -21.07 4.28 -39.14
C LEU A 202 -21.62 4.89 -37.85
N THR A 203 -22.44 4.14 -37.12
CA THR A 203 -22.95 4.56 -35.81
C THR A 203 -22.26 3.76 -34.72
N ILE A 204 -21.49 4.44 -33.88
CA ILE A 204 -20.92 3.88 -32.65
C ILE A 204 -21.92 4.11 -31.51
N ASN A 205 -22.20 3.05 -30.74
CA ASN A 205 -23.07 3.11 -29.58
C ASN A 205 -22.37 2.49 -28.37
N LEU A 206 -21.88 3.33 -27.47
CA LEU A 206 -21.20 2.93 -26.25
C LEU A 206 -22.21 2.75 -25.10
N ASP A 207 -21.91 1.88 -24.14
CA ASP A 207 -22.76 1.65 -22.96
C ASP A 207 -22.76 2.88 -22.03
N PRO A 208 -23.90 3.57 -21.81
CA PRO A 208 -23.95 4.73 -20.92
C PRO A 208 -23.52 4.44 -19.47
N ALA A 209 -23.54 3.18 -19.03
CA ALA A 209 -23.06 2.78 -17.71
C ALA A 209 -21.54 2.56 -17.64
N GLY A 210 -20.84 2.55 -18.78
CA GLY A 210 -19.40 2.27 -18.85
C GLY A 210 -18.50 3.38 -18.30
N GLY A 211 -18.98 4.62 -18.26
CA GLY A 211 -18.26 5.74 -17.69
C GLY A 211 -18.66 7.08 -18.32
N THR A 212 -17.75 8.05 -18.23
CA THR A 212 -17.88 9.35 -18.89
C THR A 212 -17.11 9.35 -20.20
N TYR A 213 -17.71 9.86 -21.28
CA TYR A 213 -17.13 9.84 -22.62
C TYR A 213 -16.72 11.24 -23.07
N VAL A 214 -15.61 11.33 -23.80
CA VAL A 214 -15.17 12.52 -24.53
C VAL A 214 -14.63 12.10 -25.88
N TRP A 215 -15.30 12.52 -26.95
CA TRP A 215 -14.87 12.31 -28.34
C TRP A 215 -13.81 13.33 -28.77
N GLN A 216 -13.14 13.07 -29.89
CA GLN A 216 -12.10 13.94 -30.43
C GLN A 216 -12.58 15.37 -30.77
N ASP A 217 -13.88 15.56 -30.96
CA ASP A 217 -14.51 16.87 -31.21
C ASP A 217 -14.99 17.58 -29.93
N GLY A 218 -14.80 16.94 -28.77
CA GLY A 218 -15.23 17.44 -27.46
C GLY A 218 -16.67 17.09 -27.09
N SER A 219 -17.40 16.36 -27.93
CA SER A 219 -18.73 15.84 -27.57
C SER A 219 -18.63 14.73 -26.52
N THR A 220 -19.71 14.52 -25.76
CA THR A 220 -19.72 13.60 -24.60
C THR A 220 -20.84 12.56 -24.65
N GLU A 221 -21.60 12.52 -25.74
CA GLU A 221 -22.70 11.56 -25.89
C GLU A 221 -22.14 10.15 -26.16
N PRO A 222 -22.71 9.09 -25.55
CA PRO A 222 -22.27 7.70 -25.82
C PRO A 222 -22.51 7.24 -27.27
N MET A 223 -23.44 7.89 -27.97
CA MET A 223 -23.72 7.65 -29.40
C MET A 223 -22.95 8.65 -30.26
N TYR A 224 -22.26 8.15 -31.28
CA TYR A 224 -21.53 8.99 -32.23
C TYR A 224 -21.69 8.48 -33.67
N GLN A 225 -21.86 9.39 -34.61
CA GLN A 225 -22.11 9.07 -36.02
C GLN A 225 -20.99 9.59 -36.91
N ILE A 226 -20.48 8.72 -37.78
CA ILE A 226 -19.36 8.99 -38.67
C ILE A 226 -19.82 8.80 -40.10
N SER A 227 -19.67 9.84 -40.92
CA SER A 227 -20.03 9.83 -42.35
C SER A 227 -18.92 10.35 -43.27
N SER A 228 -17.77 10.70 -42.73
CA SER A 228 -16.65 11.29 -43.47
C SER A 228 -15.33 10.62 -43.11
N SER A 229 -14.39 10.62 -44.06
CA SER A 229 -13.04 10.12 -43.82
C SER A 229 -12.36 10.89 -42.69
N GLY A 230 -11.66 10.20 -41.81
CA GLY A 230 -10.96 10.80 -40.68
C GLY A 230 -10.53 9.78 -39.64
N ILE A 231 -9.79 10.28 -38.65
CA ILE A 231 -9.47 9.52 -37.44
C ILE A 231 -10.44 9.99 -36.36
N TYR A 232 -11.15 9.03 -35.78
CA TYR A 232 -12.09 9.26 -34.69
C TYR A 232 -11.54 8.59 -33.44
N SER A 233 -11.65 9.26 -32.30
CA SER A 233 -11.18 8.72 -31.03
C SER A 233 -12.13 9.07 -29.92
N VAL A 234 -12.24 8.16 -28.96
CA VAL A 234 -13.02 8.38 -27.74
C VAL A 234 -12.15 8.10 -26.52
N THR A 235 -12.26 8.96 -25.52
CA THR A 235 -11.75 8.72 -24.18
C THR A 235 -12.91 8.41 -23.27
N MET A 236 -12.94 7.21 -22.69
CA MET A 236 -13.85 6.81 -21.63
C MET A 236 -13.13 6.91 -20.29
N THR A 237 -13.71 7.56 -19.29
CA THR A 237 -13.17 7.60 -17.92
C THR A 237 -14.16 6.99 -16.95
N ASN A 238 -13.70 6.00 -16.19
CA ASN A 238 -14.46 5.33 -15.12
C ASN A 238 -13.68 5.37 -13.79
N PHE A 239 -14.15 4.60 -12.80
CA PHE A 239 -13.49 4.48 -11.49
C PHE A 239 -12.02 4.04 -11.59
N CYS A 240 -11.71 3.17 -12.55
CA CYS A 240 -10.35 2.66 -12.79
C CYS A 240 -9.47 3.55 -13.66
N GLY A 241 -10.00 4.67 -14.11
CA GLY A 241 -9.26 5.67 -14.87
C GLY A 241 -9.67 5.75 -16.34
N PRO A 242 -8.85 6.41 -17.17
CA PRO A 242 -9.15 6.63 -18.57
C PRO A 242 -8.76 5.44 -19.45
N SER A 243 -9.59 5.15 -20.43
CA SER A 243 -9.36 4.23 -21.55
C SER A 243 -9.60 4.99 -22.86
N VAL A 244 -8.76 4.77 -23.86
CA VAL A 244 -8.82 5.45 -25.16
C VAL A 244 -8.85 4.42 -26.26
N ASP A 245 -9.69 4.65 -27.26
CA ASP A 245 -9.69 3.88 -28.50
C ASP A 245 -9.85 4.78 -29.73
N THR A 246 -9.37 4.30 -30.88
CA THR A 246 -9.31 5.05 -32.14
C THR A 246 -9.70 4.20 -33.34
N VAL A 247 -10.42 4.80 -34.29
CA VAL A 247 -10.76 4.16 -35.58
C VAL A 247 -10.43 5.10 -36.73
N HIS A 248 -9.83 4.55 -37.79
CA HIS A 248 -9.60 5.25 -39.04
C HIS A 248 -10.68 4.91 -40.06
N VAL A 249 -11.50 5.90 -40.42
CA VAL A 249 -12.58 5.74 -41.38
C VAL A 249 -12.18 6.32 -42.73
N LEU A 250 -12.40 5.56 -43.80
CA LEU A 250 -12.23 5.99 -45.18
C LEU A 250 -13.59 6.00 -45.89
N ALA A 251 -14.11 7.18 -46.23
CA ALA A 251 -15.27 7.30 -47.10
C ALA A 251 -14.84 7.24 -48.58
N LEU A 252 -15.37 6.28 -49.33
CA LEU A 252 -15.16 6.08 -50.75
C LEU A 252 -16.48 6.22 -51.53
N ASN A 253 -16.36 6.62 -52.80
CA ASN A 253 -17.46 6.52 -53.74
C ASN A 253 -17.26 5.28 -54.62
N ALA A 254 -18.37 4.75 -55.15
CA ALA A 254 -18.26 3.82 -56.27
C ALA A 254 -17.49 4.49 -57.41
N PRO A 255 -16.71 3.72 -58.20
CA PRO A 255 -16.01 4.27 -59.35
C PRO A 255 -17.01 4.96 -60.29
N SER A 256 -16.60 6.06 -60.90
CA SER A 256 -17.41 6.74 -61.92
C SER A 256 -16.49 7.40 -62.93
N PHE A 257 -16.52 6.91 -64.16
CA PHE A 257 -15.67 7.42 -65.24
C PHE A 257 -16.40 7.44 -66.58
N ASP A 258 -15.79 8.14 -67.53
CA ASP A 258 -16.25 8.21 -68.92
C ASP A 258 -15.02 8.10 -69.84
N LEU A 259 -15.05 7.17 -70.80
CA LEU A 259 -14.01 7.02 -71.82
C LEU A 259 -14.21 7.97 -73.01
N GLY A 260 -15.32 8.70 -73.04
CA GLY A 260 -15.68 9.68 -74.05
C GLY A 260 -16.30 9.07 -75.31
N ASP A 261 -16.53 9.94 -76.29
CA ASP A 261 -17.16 9.57 -77.56
C ASP A 261 -16.25 8.75 -78.49
N THR A 262 -16.85 8.22 -79.56
CA THR A 262 -16.14 7.48 -80.61
C THR A 262 -14.95 8.27 -81.18
N LEU A 263 -13.75 7.66 -81.12
CA LEU A 263 -12.52 8.24 -81.65
C LEU A 263 -12.30 7.84 -83.12
N ARG A 264 -11.77 8.77 -83.92
CA ARG A 264 -11.49 8.57 -85.36
C ARG A 264 -10.05 8.95 -85.76
N PRO A 265 -9.03 8.23 -85.26
CA PRO A 265 -7.63 8.50 -85.59
C PRO A 265 -7.28 8.12 -87.04
N CYS A 266 -6.15 8.62 -87.55
CA CYS A 266 -5.62 8.23 -88.86
C CYS A 266 -4.93 6.87 -88.75
N GLN A 267 -4.97 6.07 -89.82
CA GLN A 267 -4.27 4.79 -89.88
C GLN A 267 -2.76 4.95 -89.58
N GLY A 268 -2.26 4.20 -88.58
CA GLY A 268 -0.87 4.25 -88.13
C GLY A 268 -0.64 5.08 -86.87
N ASP A 269 -1.62 5.89 -86.45
CA ASP A 269 -1.58 6.57 -85.16
C ASP A 269 -1.69 5.56 -84.01
N THR A 270 -1.21 5.98 -82.84
CA THR A 270 -1.38 5.25 -81.59
C THR A 270 -2.17 6.14 -80.64
N ILE A 271 -3.26 5.63 -80.10
CA ILE A 271 -4.05 6.32 -79.07
C ILE A 271 -3.82 5.62 -77.73
N LEU A 272 -3.80 6.42 -76.66
CA LEU A 272 -3.70 5.94 -75.29
C LEU A 272 -5.00 6.29 -74.58
N LEU A 273 -5.82 5.27 -74.30
CA LEU A 273 -7.00 5.41 -73.46
C LEU A 273 -6.53 5.38 -72.00
N SER A 274 -6.93 6.36 -71.20
CA SER A 274 -6.52 6.42 -69.79
C SER A 274 -7.61 7.03 -68.94
N VAL A 275 -7.83 6.45 -67.75
CA VAL A 275 -8.71 7.00 -66.73
C VAL A 275 -7.87 7.34 -65.50
N SER A 276 -8.01 8.55 -64.99
CA SER A 276 -7.28 9.03 -63.80
C SER A 276 -8.23 9.32 -62.63
N ASN A 277 -7.68 9.37 -61.42
CA ASN A 277 -8.39 9.72 -60.18
C ASN A 277 -9.50 8.74 -59.74
N GLN A 278 -9.42 7.47 -60.15
CA GLN A 278 -10.30 6.42 -59.63
C GLN A 278 -9.51 5.53 -58.67
N THR A 279 -10.18 5.11 -57.60
CA THR A 279 -9.63 4.15 -56.63
C THR A 279 -10.32 2.82 -56.86
N GLY A 280 -9.56 1.78 -57.21
CA GLY A 280 -10.09 0.46 -57.51
C GLY A 280 -9.15 -0.36 -58.40
N THR A 281 -9.59 -1.57 -58.73
CA THR A 281 -8.95 -2.48 -59.68
C THR A 281 -9.42 -2.16 -61.08
N TYR A 282 -8.50 -2.03 -62.04
CA TYR A 282 -8.78 -1.78 -63.45
C TYR A 282 -8.79 -3.11 -64.21
N THR A 283 -9.71 -3.29 -65.15
CA THR A 283 -9.76 -4.47 -66.02
C THR A 283 -10.23 -4.08 -67.42
N TRP A 284 -9.32 -4.12 -68.39
CA TRP A 284 -9.63 -3.87 -69.81
C TRP A 284 -10.20 -5.12 -70.48
N GLN A 285 -10.81 -4.94 -71.65
CA GLN A 285 -11.40 -6.05 -72.41
C GLN A 285 -10.38 -7.12 -72.88
N ASP A 286 -9.08 -6.82 -72.89
CA ASP A 286 -8.00 -7.76 -73.19
C ASP A 286 -7.43 -8.47 -71.95
N GLY A 287 -8.00 -8.20 -70.77
CA GLY A 287 -7.58 -8.73 -69.48
C GLY A 287 -6.42 -7.98 -68.82
N SER A 288 -5.95 -6.86 -69.39
CA SER A 288 -4.94 -6.02 -68.76
C SER A 288 -5.50 -5.21 -67.58
N ASP A 289 -4.64 -4.92 -66.61
CA ASP A 289 -4.97 -4.28 -65.33
C ASP A 289 -4.32 -2.89 -65.14
N THR A 290 -3.86 -2.30 -66.23
CA THR A 290 -3.17 -1.00 -66.24
C THR A 290 -4.15 0.17 -66.23
N THR A 291 -3.73 1.33 -65.71
CA THR A 291 -4.56 2.57 -65.74
C THR A 291 -4.71 3.19 -67.13
N PHE A 292 -4.00 2.64 -68.12
CA PHE A 292 -4.08 3.04 -69.52
C PHE A 292 -4.03 1.83 -70.46
N LEU A 293 -4.59 1.97 -71.66
CA LEU A 293 -4.53 0.99 -72.73
C LEU A 293 -4.05 1.64 -74.04
N LYS A 294 -3.03 1.04 -74.66
CA LYS A 294 -2.53 1.46 -75.97
C LYS A 294 -3.34 0.78 -77.08
N VAL A 295 -3.97 1.57 -77.93
CA VAL A 295 -4.84 1.07 -79.01
C VAL A 295 -4.29 1.43 -80.39
N THR A 296 -4.25 0.45 -81.29
CA THR A 296 -3.71 0.57 -82.67
C THR A 296 -4.62 -0.06 -83.74
N ALA A 297 -5.79 -0.56 -83.34
CA ALA A 297 -6.75 -1.21 -84.23
C ALA A 297 -8.17 -0.64 -84.02
N SER A 298 -9.01 -0.74 -85.05
CA SER A 298 -10.43 -0.38 -84.91
C SER A 298 -11.16 -1.46 -84.14
N SER A 299 -11.71 -1.11 -82.98
CA SER A 299 -12.46 -2.02 -82.09
C SER A 299 -13.31 -1.21 -81.13
N ASN A 300 -14.22 -1.90 -80.42
CA ASN A 300 -14.72 -1.40 -79.15
C ASN A 300 -13.74 -1.76 -78.04
N TYR A 301 -13.40 -0.79 -77.19
CA TYR A 301 -12.48 -0.93 -76.07
C TYR A 301 -13.27 -0.69 -74.78
N GLY A 302 -13.33 -1.71 -73.92
CA GLY A 302 -14.10 -1.67 -72.67
C GLY A 302 -13.17 -1.67 -71.46
N LEU A 303 -13.52 -0.88 -70.46
CA LEU A 303 -12.86 -0.83 -69.15
C LEU A 303 -13.90 -1.11 -68.07
N THR A 304 -13.52 -1.91 -67.08
CA THR A 304 -14.23 -2.06 -65.81
C THR A 304 -13.32 -1.57 -64.68
N ILE A 305 -13.86 -0.73 -63.80
CA ILE A 305 -13.19 -0.32 -62.56
C ILE A 305 -14.05 -0.79 -61.39
N GLU A 306 -13.45 -1.53 -60.44
CA GLU A 306 -14.14 -2.07 -59.27
C GLU A 306 -13.45 -1.65 -57.97
N ASN A 307 -14.23 -1.23 -56.98
CA ASN A 307 -13.77 -1.06 -55.60
C ASN A 307 -14.80 -1.62 -54.61
N VAL A 308 -14.53 -1.53 -53.31
CA VAL A 308 -15.42 -2.04 -52.26
C VAL A 308 -16.83 -1.44 -52.28
N CYS A 309 -16.99 -0.25 -52.88
CA CYS A 309 -18.26 0.46 -52.99
C CYS A 309 -19.02 0.20 -54.29
N GLY A 310 -18.43 -0.53 -55.23
CA GLY A 310 -19.11 -0.94 -56.44
C GLY A 310 -18.22 -0.99 -57.66
N THR A 311 -18.87 -1.10 -58.81
CA THR A 311 -18.23 -1.30 -60.10
C THR A 311 -18.82 -0.32 -61.11
N ASP A 312 -17.97 0.22 -61.98
CA ASP A 312 -18.37 0.97 -63.15
C ASP A 312 -17.75 0.37 -64.40
N THR A 313 -18.48 0.41 -65.51
CA THR A 313 -18.05 -0.15 -66.80
C THR A 313 -18.38 0.83 -67.90
N GLY A 314 -17.38 1.14 -68.72
CA GLY A 314 -17.51 2.03 -69.86
C GLY A 314 -16.82 1.46 -71.09
N ASP A 315 -17.27 1.87 -72.27
CA ASP A 315 -16.67 1.49 -73.54
C ASP A 315 -16.50 2.68 -74.48
N VAL A 316 -15.50 2.58 -75.35
CA VAL A 316 -15.24 3.56 -76.40
C VAL A 316 -14.93 2.85 -77.71
N THR A 317 -15.62 3.28 -78.76
CA THR A 317 -15.35 2.78 -80.11
C THR A 317 -14.22 3.59 -80.75
N VAL A 318 -13.22 2.91 -81.29
CA VAL A 318 -12.14 3.54 -82.06
C VAL A 318 -12.24 3.08 -83.52
N ASN A 319 -12.32 4.03 -84.44
CA ASN A 319 -12.44 3.78 -85.89
C ASN A 319 -11.29 4.46 -86.64
N TYR A 320 -10.22 3.70 -86.93
CA TYR A 320 -9.12 4.19 -87.76
C TYR A 320 -9.59 4.47 -89.18
N LEU A 321 -9.42 5.72 -89.63
CA LEU A 321 -9.76 6.13 -90.98
C LEU A 321 -8.63 5.74 -91.95
N PRO A 322 -8.97 5.16 -93.12
CA PRO A 322 -7.98 4.86 -94.14
C PRO A 322 -7.38 6.16 -94.71
N HIS A 323 -6.11 6.08 -95.12
CA HIS A 323 -5.44 7.15 -95.86
C HIS A 323 -6.03 7.38 -97.25
#